data_AF-A0A537NCC4-F1
#
_entry.id   AF-A0A537NCC4-F1
#
_cell.length_a   1.000
_cell.length_b   1.000
_cell.length_c   1.000
_cell.angle_alpha   90.00
_cell.angle_beta   90.00
_cell.angle_gamma   90.00
#
_symmetry.space_group_name_H-M   'P 1'
#
loop_
_entity.id
_entity.type
_entity.pdbx_description
1 polymer ?
#
loop_
_entity_poly.entity_id
_entity_poly.type
_entity_poly.pdbx_seq_one_letter_code
_entity_poly.pdbx_strand_id
1 'polypeptide(L)'
;MPTARELAKNEAARALIELAELPYSISRPLAAPPGLPAVRAAALARAFLALHADPQYREDAAALRLDVSPITGAEVLRAIEAVASAPPDFLEYARKLFAETKGGG
;
A
#
# COMPACT_ATOMS: atom_id res chain seq x y z
N MET A 1 3.15 20.45 9.90
CA MET A 1 4.57 20.05 9.82
C MET A 1 4.79 19.41 8.46
N PRO A 2 5.87 19.73 7.74
CA PRO A 2 6.15 19.13 6.43
C PRO A 2 6.44 17.62 6.59
N THR A 3 5.97 16.83 5.62
CA THR A 3 6.20 15.39 5.51
C THR A 3 7.62 15.09 5.03
N ALA A 4 8.10 13.86 5.23
CA ALA A 4 9.40 13.43 4.70
C ALA A 4 9.49 13.62 3.17
N ARG A 5 8.39 13.35 2.46
CA ARG A 5 8.26 13.55 1.01
C ARG A 5 8.44 15.01 0.60
N GLU A 6 7.88 15.95 1.37
CA GLU A 6 8.01 17.40 1.12
C GLU A 6 9.42 17.93 1.41
N LEU A 7 10.21 17.21 2.22
CA LEU A 7 11.59 17.56 2.56
C LEU A 7 12.63 16.82 1.69
N ALA A 8 12.21 16.01 0.74
CA ALA A 8 13.11 15.27 -0.13
C ALA A 8 13.97 16.22 -0.97
N LYS A 9 15.29 15.98 -0.99
CA LYS A 9 16.26 16.86 -1.66
C LYS A 9 16.26 16.74 -3.18
N ASN A 10 15.73 15.64 -3.72
CA ASN A 10 15.62 15.35 -5.14
C ASN A 10 14.61 14.22 -5.38
N GLU A 11 14.26 13.97 -6.64
CA GLU A 11 13.31 12.93 -7.06
C GLU A 11 13.74 11.52 -6.64
N ALA A 12 15.04 11.21 -6.68
CA ALA A 12 15.53 9.90 -6.25
C ALA A 12 15.31 9.66 -4.75
N ALA A 13 15.58 10.66 -3.91
CA ALA A 13 15.31 10.62 -2.48
C ALA A 13 13.80 10.52 -2.21
N ARG A 14 12.98 11.24 -2.97
CA ARG A 14 11.52 11.16 -2.87
C ARG A 14 11.00 9.76 -3.21
N ALA A 15 11.46 9.18 -4.32
CA ALA A 15 11.08 7.84 -4.73
C ALA A 15 11.46 6.77 -3.69
N LEU A 16 12.61 6.92 -3.02
CA LEU A 16 13.01 6.02 -1.92
C LEU A 16 12.08 6.15 -0.70
N ILE A 17 11.67 7.37 -0.35
CA ILE A 17 10.71 7.61 0.73
C ILE A 17 9.35 6.99 0.37
N GLU A 18 8.87 7.20 -0.86
CA GLU A 18 7.61 6.61 -1.34
C GLU A 18 7.66 5.07 -1.32
N LEU A 19 8.79 4.48 -1.73
CA LEU A 19 9.02 3.03 -1.64
C LEU A 19 9.04 2.54 -0.18
N ALA A 20 9.67 3.29 0.73
CA ALA A 20 9.71 2.97 2.16
C ALA A 20 8.33 3.11 2.83
N GLU A 21 7.49 4.02 2.34
CA GLU A 21 6.13 4.26 2.86
C GLU A 21 5.11 3.22 2.35
N LEU A 22 5.39 2.56 1.23
CA LEU A 22 4.46 1.66 0.56
C LEU A 22 3.87 0.54 1.45
N PRO A 23 4.66 -0.17 2.29
CA PRO A 23 4.12 -1.20 3.18
C PRO A 23 3.12 -0.66 4.20
N TYR A 24 3.24 0.61 4.59
CA TYR A 24 2.29 1.24 5.52
C TYR A 24 0.98 1.62 4.83
N SER A 25 1.03 1.90 3.53
CA SER A 25 -0.16 2.15 2.71
C SER A 25 -0.94 0.86 2.42
N ILE A 26 -0.27 -0.29 2.39
CA ILE A 26 -0.87 -1.62 2.18
C ILE A 26 -0.72 -2.46 3.46
N SER A 27 -1.21 -1.94 4.58
CA SER A 27 -0.97 -2.55 5.90
C SER A 27 -1.68 -3.89 6.12
N ARG A 28 -2.85 -4.08 5.49
CA ARG A 28 -3.69 -5.28 5.65
C ARG A 28 -4.26 -5.73 4.30
N PRO A 29 -3.43 -6.32 3.42
CA PRO A 29 -3.86 -6.71 2.09
C PRO A 29 -4.86 -7.88 2.14
N LEU A 30 -5.93 -7.74 1.35
CA LEU A 30 -6.85 -8.84 1.05
C LEU A 30 -6.62 -9.27 -0.41
N ALA A 31 -6.14 -10.49 -0.60
CA ALA A 31 -5.85 -11.04 -1.93
C ALA A 31 -6.63 -12.33 -2.16
N ALA A 32 -7.16 -12.49 -3.38
CA ALA A 32 -7.76 -13.74 -3.83
C ALA A 32 -6.71 -14.65 -4.48
N PRO A 33 -6.94 -15.98 -4.52
CA PRO A 33 -6.06 -16.91 -5.20
C PRO A 33 -5.88 -16.59 -6.70
N PRO A 34 -4.73 -16.96 -7.30
CA PRO A 34 -4.53 -16.83 -8.74
C PRO A 34 -5.52 -17.71 -9.51
N GLY A 35 -5.86 -17.29 -10.73
CA GLY A 35 -6.79 -18.01 -11.61
C GLY A 35 -8.28 -17.81 -11.28
N LEU A 36 -8.63 -16.91 -10.35
CA LEU A 36 -10.02 -16.58 -10.07
C LEU A 36 -10.70 -15.97 -11.31
N PRO A 37 -11.91 -16.42 -11.69
CA PRO A 37 -12.66 -15.81 -12.81
C PRO A 37 -12.88 -14.31 -12.60
N ALA A 38 -12.68 -13.51 -13.65
CA ALA A 38 -12.73 -12.04 -13.59
C ALA A 38 -14.04 -11.50 -12.98
N VAL A 39 -15.17 -12.12 -13.29
CA VAL A 39 -16.49 -11.74 -12.73
C VAL A 39 -16.51 -11.91 -11.21
N ARG A 40 -15.89 -12.97 -10.67
CA ARG A 40 -15.80 -13.21 -9.23
C ARG A 40 -14.82 -12.24 -8.57
N ALA A 41 -13.68 -11.97 -9.21
CA ALA A 41 -12.73 -10.97 -8.72
C ALA A 41 -13.40 -9.58 -8.60
N ALA A 42 -14.14 -9.17 -9.62
CA ALA A 42 -14.90 -7.92 -9.60
C ALA A 42 -15.98 -7.89 -8.51
N ALA A 43 -16.67 -9.02 -8.28
CA ALA A 43 -17.67 -9.12 -7.21
C ALA A 43 -17.04 -8.95 -5.82
N LEU A 44 -15.91 -9.61 -5.56
CA LEU A 44 -15.18 -9.50 -4.28
C LEU A 44 -14.67 -8.08 -4.04
N ALA A 45 -14.07 -7.45 -5.07
CA ALA A 45 -13.59 -6.07 -4.97
C ALA A 45 -14.72 -5.08 -4.65
N ARG A 46 -15.89 -5.25 -5.29
CA ARG A 46 -17.07 -4.42 -4.99
C ARG A 46 -17.59 -4.66 -3.57
N ALA A 47 -17.67 -5.92 -3.13
CA ALA A 47 -18.14 -6.25 -1.78
C ALA A 47 -17.23 -5.67 -0.70
N PHE A 48 -15.91 -5.70 -0.89
CA PHE A 48 -14.94 -5.08 0.01
C PHE A 48 -15.19 -3.58 0.18
N LEU A 49 -15.34 -2.85 -0.93
CA LEU A 49 -15.60 -1.40 -0.86
C LEU A 49 -16.98 -1.08 -0.27
N ALA A 50 -18.00 -1.90 -0.60
CA ALA A 50 -19.34 -1.73 -0.05
C ALA A 50 -19.36 -1.91 1.48
N LEU A 51 -18.63 -2.90 2.01
CA LEU A 51 -18.47 -3.10 3.46
C LEU A 51 -17.90 -1.86 4.14
N HIS A 52 -16.84 -1.27 3.58
CA HIS A 52 -16.22 -0.10 4.20
C HIS A 52 -17.05 1.19 4.12
N ALA A 53 -18.05 1.22 3.23
CA ALA A 53 -19.04 2.27 3.16
C ALA A 53 -20.28 2.02 4.05
N ASP A 54 -20.42 0.81 4.59
CA ASP A 54 -21.56 0.42 5.40
C ASP A 54 -21.60 1.18 6.76
N PRO A 55 -22.73 1.80 7.15
CA PRO A 55 -22.82 2.56 8.39
C PRO A 55 -22.56 1.72 9.64
N GLN A 56 -23.11 0.51 9.70
CA GLN A 56 -22.96 -0.37 10.86
C GLN A 56 -21.49 -0.79 11.02
N TYR A 57 -20.82 -1.15 9.91
CA TYR A 57 -19.39 -1.44 9.92
C TYR A 57 -18.55 -0.27 10.45
N ARG A 58 -18.90 0.97 10.08
CA ARG A 58 -18.19 2.18 10.54
C ARG A 58 -18.44 2.48 12.02
N GLU A 59 -19.67 2.28 12.49
CA GLU A 59 -20.02 2.41 13.91
C GLU A 59 -19.22 1.40 14.76
N ASP A 60 -19.19 0.14 14.33
CA ASP A 60 -18.43 -0.91 15.01
C ASP A 60 -16.92 -0.59 15.02
N ALA A 61 -16.37 -0.15 13.89
CA ALA A 61 -14.97 0.27 13.81
C ALA A 61 -14.66 1.44 14.76
N ALA A 62 -15.56 2.44 14.84
CA ALA A 62 -15.40 3.58 15.74
C ALA A 62 -15.48 3.16 17.22
N ALA A 63 -16.42 2.28 17.59
CA ALA A 63 -16.54 1.74 18.94
C ALA A 63 -15.26 0.98 19.37
N LEU A 64 -14.63 0.29 18.42
CA LEU A 64 -13.35 -0.42 18.60
C LEU A 64 -12.12 0.50 18.47
N ARG A 65 -12.31 1.78 18.17
CA ARG A 65 -11.24 2.77 17.91
C ARG A 65 -10.27 2.32 16.80
N LEU A 66 -10.81 1.67 15.78
CA LEU A 66 -10.06 1.25 14.59
C LEU A 66 -10.10 2.37 13.55
N ASP A 67 -8.93 2.82 13.12
CA ASP A 67 -8.81 3.66 11.93
C ASP A 67 -8.96 2.78 10.68
N VAL A 68 -9.94 3.10 9.84
CA VAL A 68 -10.28 2.33 8.66
C VAL A 68 -10.26 3.23 7.43
N SER A 69 -9.21 3.06 6.63
CA SER A 69 -8.93 3.80 5.41
C SER A 69 -8.66 2.82 4.26
N PRO A 70 -9.72 2.21 3.67
CA PRO A 70 -9.54 1.24 2.60
C PRO A 70 -8.99 1.91 1.33
N ILE A 71 -8.17 1.17 0.59
CA ILE A 71 -7.75 1.51 -0.77
C ILE A 71 -8.29 0.47 -1.75
N THR A 72 -8.50 0.88 -2.98
CA THR A 72 -9.00 0.01 -4.05
C THR A 72 -7.92 -0.96 -4.53
N GLY A 73 -8.33 -2.11 -5.08
CA GLY A 73 -7.38 -3.03 -5.72
C GLY A 73 -6.60 -2.38 -6.87
N ALA A 74 -7.18 -1.41 -7.56
CA ALA A 74 -6.49 -0.65 -8.61
C ALA A 74 -5.39 0.26 -8.03
N GLU A 75 -5.61 0.88 -6.86
CA GLU A 75 -4.58 1.64 -6.15
C GLU A 75 -3.43 0.75 -5.70
N VAL A 76 -3.74 -0.45 -5.16
CA VAL A 76 -2.73 -1.45 -4.79
C VAL A 76 -1.90 -1.88 -6.00
N LEU A 77 -2.54 -2.18 -7.14
CA LEU A 77 -1.84 -2.58 -8.36
C LEU A 77 -0.92 -1.47 -8.87
N ARG A 78 -1.38 -0.21 -8.91
CA ARG A 78 -0.54 0.93 -9.31
C ARG A 78 0.67 1.10 -8.40
N ALA A 79 0.49 0.93 -7.09
CA ALA A 79 1.59 0.96 -6.13
C ALA A 79 2.63 -0.13 -6.41
N ILE A 80 2.18 -1.37 -6.68
CA ILE A 80 3.06 -2.49 -7.02
C ILE A 80 3.79 -2.24 -8.35
N GLU A 81 3.07 -1.77 -9.38
CA GLU A 81 3.61 -1.47 -10.70
C GLU A 81 4.65 -0.36 -10.67
N ALA A 82 4.45 0.68 -9.84
CA ALA A 82 5.43 1.76 -9.66
C ALA A 82 6.77 1.23 -9.14
N VAL A 83 6.75 0.25 -8.24
CA VAL A 83 7.98 -0.41 -7.76
C VAL A 83 8.55 -1.34 -8.82
N ALA A 84 7.69 -2.15 -9.47
CA ALA A 84 8.13 -3.14 -10.45
C ALA A 84 8.75 -2.51 -11.72
N SER A 85 8.37 -1.27 -12.05
CA SER A 85 8.89 -0.51 -13.20
C SER A 85 10.09 0.38 -12.86
N ALA A 86 10.54 0.39 -11.61
CA ALA A 86 11.69 1.20 -11.22
C ALA A 86 13.00 0.71 -11.88
N PRO A 87 13.95 1.60 -12.20
CA PRO A 87 15.22 1.21 -12.81
C PRO A 87 15.99 0.16 -11.97
N PRO A 88 16.67 -0.82 -12.59
CA PRO A 88 17.41 -1.85 -11.86
C PRO A 88 18.40 -1.29 -10.83
N ASP A 89 19.12 -0.23 -11.18
CA ASP A 89 20.10 0.42 -10.29
C ASP A 89 19.43 1.03 -9.04
N PHE A 90 18.20 1.53 -9.19
CA PHE A 90 17.41 2.04 -8.07
C PHE A 90 16.95 0.90 -7.16
N LEU A 91 16.48 -0.21 -7.73
CA LEU A 91 16.06 -1.39 -6.96
C LEU A 91 17.24 -2.04 -6.22
N GLU A 92 18.42 -2.09 -6.84
CA GLU A 92 19.69 -2.50 -6.22
C GLU A 92 20.02 -1.62 -5.01
N TYR A 93 19.96 -0.29 -5.19
CA TYR A 93 20.25 0.66 -4.13
C TYR A 93 19.26 0.55 -2.97
N ALA A 94 17.96 0.52 -3.26
CA ALA A 94 16.91 0.35 -2.26
C ALA A 94 17.05 -0.97 -1.49
N ARG A 95 17.38 -2.07 -2.19
CA ARG A 95 17.63 -3.38 -1.55
C ARG A 95 18.78 -3.32 -0.55
N LYS A 96 19.90 -2.69 -0.90
CA LYS A 96 21.06 -2.51 0.01
C LYS A 96 20.64 -1.72 1.25
N LEU A 97 19.94 -0.60 1.05
CA LEU A 97 19.49 0.28 2.12
C LEU A 97 18.51 -0.40 3.10
N PHE A 98 17.55 -1.17 2.59
CA PHE A 98 16.57 -1.90 3.42
C PHE A 98 17.12 -3.18 4.05
N ALA A 99 18.16 -3.79 3.47
CA ALA A 99 18.83 -4.95 4.07
C ALA A 99 19.65 -4.57 5.31
N GLU A 100 20.33 -3.41 5.28
CA GLU A 100 21.16 -2.92 6.38
C GLU A 100 20.33 -2.46 7.59
N THR A 101 19.13 -1.92 7.37
CA THR A 101 18.23 -1.45 8.44
C THR A 101 17.55 -2.59 9.21
N LYS A 102 17.55 -3.82 8.69
CA LYS A 102 16.96 -4.99 9.36
C LYS A 102 17.77 -5.49 10.58
N GLY A 103 18.94 -4.90 10.85
CA GLY A 103 19.82 -5.22 11.99
C GLY A 103 19.71 -4.30 13.20
N GLY A 104 18.85 -3.28 13.17
CA GLY A 104 18.68 -2.32 14.27
C GLY A 104 17.28 -2.38 14.86
N GLY A 105 17.05 -3.34 15.74
CA GLY A 105 15.91 -3.42 16.66
C GLY A 105 16.39 -3.40 18.09
#